data_AF-A0A1H0V4C6-F1
#
_entry.id   AF-A0A1H0V4C6-F1
#
_cell.length_a   1.000
_cell.length_b   1.000
_cell.length_c   1.000
_cell.angle_alpha   90.00
_cell.angle_beta   90.00
_cell.angle_gamma   90.00
#
_symmetry.space_group_name_H-M   'P 1'
#
loop_
_entity.id
_entity.type
_entity.pdbx_description
1 polymer ?
#
loop_
_entity_poly.entity_id
_entity_poly.type
_entity_poly.pdbx_seq_one_letter_code
_entity_poly.pdbx_strand_id
1 'polypeptide(L)'
;MKNLSKKKYFEYDSKDLLGVMRFDFYDGRLANQWNPRELVVELSNKKQIDLKKLQEDLNHIQFDLINTYEKVVELCEGTGYDNEKLLYIDFEIAKYVIKLIPVKDCYSYIYTYLKEVK
;
A
#
# COMPACT_ATOMS: atom_id res chain seq x y z
N MET A 1 15.83 5.85 -2.06
CA MET A 1 14.35 5.79 -2.05
C MET A 1 13.93 4.59 -2.88
N LYS A 2 12.93 3.83 -2.43
CA LYS A 2 12.47 2.63 -3.14
C LYS A 2 11.37 3.00 -4.13
N ASN A 3 11.30 2.32 -5.26
CA ASN A 3 10.34 2.60 -6.34
C ASN A 3 9.31 1.48 -6.48
N LEU A 4 8.16 1.80 -7.10
CA LEU A 4 7.12 0.84 -7.43
C LEU A 4 7.61 -0.12 -8.54
N SER A 5 7.29 -1.40 -8.41
CA SER A 5 7.50 -2.42 -9.45
C SER A 5 6.18 -2.93 -9.97
N LYS A 6 6.07 -3.14 -11.29
CA LYS A 6 4.96 -3.88 -11.93
C LYS A 6 5.13 -5.41 -11.84
N LYS A 7 6.37 -5.90 -11.66
CA LYS A 7 6.65 -7.32 -11.48
C LYS A 7 6.56 -7.68 -10.01
N LYS A 8 5.95 -8.82 -9.68
CA LYS A 8 6.03 -9.43 -8.35
C LYS A 8 7.45 -9.98 -8.14
N TYR A 9 8.09 -9.64 -7.03
CA TYR A 9 9.46 -10.07 -6.71
C TYR A 9 9.62 -10.56 -5.26
N PHE A 10 8.51 -10.69 -4.53
CA PHE A 10 8.45 -11.29 -3.22
C PHE A 10 7.16 -12.09 -3.07
N GLU A 11 7.20 -13.10 -2.22
CA GLU A 11 6.01 -13.80 -1.76
C GLU A 11 5.38 -13.10 -0.55
N TYR A 12 4.06 -13.26 -0.42
CA TYR A 12 3.24 -12.72 0.66
C TYR A 12 2.10 -13.70 0.99
N ASP A 13 1.82 -13.89 2.28
CA ASP A 13 0.73 -14.73 2.78
C ASP A 13 -0.26 -13.90 3.61
N SER A 14 -1.52 -14.31 3.62
CA SER A 14 -2.56 -13.75 4.49
C SER A 14 -2.20 -13.72 5.98
N LYS A 15 -1.39 -14.69 6.44
CA LYS A 15 -0.93 -14.80 7.83
C LYS A 15 0.00 -13.65 8.23
N ASP A 16 0.68 -13.05 7.26
CA ASP A 16 1.61 -11.94 7.48
C ASP A 16 0.93 -10.57 7.31
N LEU A 17 -0.36 -10.53 6.99
CA LEU A 17 -1.07 -9.28 6.69
C LEU A 17 -1.22 -8.43 7.95
N LEU A 18 -0.55 -7.27 7.98
CA LEU A 18 -0.59 -6.30 9.07
C LEU A 18 -1.81 -5.37 8.98
N GLY A 19 -2.25 -5.05 7.76
CA GLY A 19 -3.39 -4.17 7.55
C GLY A 19 -3.58 -3.77 6.09
N VAL A 20 -4.69 -3.08 5.85
CA VAL A 20 -5.08 -2.59 4.53
C VAL A 20 -5.36 -1.10 4.61
N MET A 21 -4.61 -0.30 3.86
CA MET A 21 -4.94 1.09 3.61
C MET A 21 -5.91 1.15 2.43
N ARG A 22 -7.05 1.81 2.61
CA ARG A 22 -7.94 2.22 1.52
C ARG A 22 -7.66 3.68 1.19
N PHE A 23 -7.59 4.05 -0.09
CA PHE A 23 -7.39 5.45 -0.48
C PHE A 23 -8.01 5.81 -1.82
N ASP A 24 -8.36 7.08 -1.99
CA ASP A 24 -8.93 7.65 -3.21
C ASP A 24 -8.61 9.16 -3.33
N PHE A 25 -9.08 9.77 -4.42
CA PHE A 25 -8.83 11.17 -4.80
C PHE A 25 -10.11 11.93 -5.16
N TYR A 26 -11.26 11.56 -4.57
CA TYR A 26 -12.59 12.02 -4.97
C TYR A 26 -12.73 13.55 -5.10
N ASP A 27 -12.24 14.30 -4.11
CA ASP A 27 -12.32 15.77 -4.05
C ASP A 27 -11.04 16.46 -4.56
N GLY A 28 -10.20 15.72 -5.30
CA GLY A 28 -8.85 16.16 -5.70
C GLY A 28 -7.84 16.14 -4.56
N ARG A 29 -8.23 15.70 -3.36
CA ARG A 29 -7.32 15.48 -2.23
C ARG A 29 -7.23 13.98 -1.94
N LEU A 30 -6.06 13.56 -1.44
CA LEU A 30 -5.90 12.20 -0.97
C LEU A 30 -6.76 11.99 0.29
N ALA A 31 -7.73 11.09 0.21
CA ALA A 31 -8.42 10.54 1.36
C ALA A 31 -7.90 9.12 1.60
N ASN A 32 -7.70 8.75 2.88
CA ASN A 32 -7.27 7.40 3.23
C ASN A 32 -7.85 6.91 4.55
N GLN A 33 -7.89 5.58 4.70
CA GLN A 33 -8.33 4.90 5.90
C GLN A 33 -7.50 3.64 6.12
N TRP A 34 -6.82 3.57 7.25
CA TRP A 34 -6.08 2.38 7.68
C TRP A 34 -7.00 1.39 8.40
N ASN A 35 -6.97 0.13 7.97
CA ASN A 35 -7.68 -0.97 8.60
C ASN A 35 -6.66 -1.98 9.14
N PRO A 36 -6.30 -1.94 10.43
CA PRO A 36 -5.33 -2.85 11.03
C PRO A 36 -5.90 -4.27 11.12
N ARG A 37 -5.01 -5.28 11.07
CA ARG A 37 -5.31 -6.66 11.45
C ARG A 37 -4.85 -6.94 12.87
N GLU A 38 -5.35 -8.03 13.46
CA GLU A 38 -4.99 -8.44 14.82
C GLU A 38 -3.47 -8.58 15.00
N LEU A 39 -2.77 -9.11 13.98
CA LEU A 39 -1.32 -9.28 13.99
C LEU A 39 -0.54 -7.99 14.30
N VAL A 40 -0.89 -6.85 13.69
CA VAL A 40 -0.14 -5.60 13.93
C VAL A 40 -0.36 -5.10 15.36
N VAL A 41 -1.54 -5.35 15.94
CA VAL A 41 -1.86 -5.01 17.33
C VAL A 41 -1.07 -5.90 18.28
N GLU A 42 -1.02 -7.21 18.03
CA GLU A 42 -0.23 -8.15 18.83
C GLU A 42 1.26 -7.81 18.82
N LEU A 43 1.84 -7.59 17.63
CA LEU A 43 3.26 -7.25 17.49
C LEU A 43 3.57 -5.92 18.16
N SER A 44 2.68 -4.94 18.04
CA SER A 44 2.83 -3.64 18.71
C SER A 44 2.83 -3.79 20.24
N ASN A 45 1.88 -4.55 20.79
CA ASN A 45 1.81 -4.83 22.22
C ASN A 45 3.07 -5.55 22.74
N LYS A 46 3.64 -6.45 21.93
CA LYS A 46 4.90 -7.16 22.22
C LYS A 46 6.15 -6.32 21.93
N LYS A 47 6.01 -5.10 21.39
CA LYS A 47 7.11 -4.24 20.92
C LYS A 47 8.01 -4.91 19.87
N GLN A 48 7.42 -5.75 19.03
CA GLN A 48 8.09 -6.52 17.97
C GLN A 48 7.96 -5.89 16.58
N ILE A 49 7.35 -4.70 16.48
CA ILE A 49 7.21 -3.96 15.24
C ILE A 49 7.36 -2.46 15.46
N ASP A 50 8.01 -1.79 14.52
CA ASP A 50 8.14 -0.34 14.50
C ASP A 50 6.97 0.29 13.72
N LEU A 51 5.94 0.70 14.46
CA LEU A 51 4.76 1.35 13.87
C LEU A 51 5.09 2.69 13.21
N LYS A 52 6.11 3.41 13.71
CA LYS A 52 6.52 4.69 13.14
C LYS A 52 7.09 4.47 11.74
N LYS A 53 7.94 3.45 11.59
CA LYS A 53 8.52 3.09 10.30
C LYS A 53 7.48 2.57 9.30
N LEU A 54 6.48 1.81 9.77
CA LEU A 54 5.34 1.44 8.91
C LEU A 54 4.57 2.66 8.41
N GLN A 55 4.35 3.66 9.29
CA GLN A 55 3.67 4.89 8.91
C GLN A 55 4.51 5.70 7.91
N GLU A 56 5.83 5.78 8.08
CA GLU A 56 6.73 6.44 7.15
C GLU A 56 6.71 5.78 5.76
N ASP A 57 6.74 4.46 5.69
CA ASP A 57 6.63 3.70 4.44
C ASP A 57 5.29 3.98 3.73
N LEU A 58 4.17 3.92 4.45
CA LEU A 58 2.83 4.20 3.91
C LEU A 58 2.72 5.64 3.42
N ASN A 59 3.25 6.59 4.18
CA ASN A 59 3.29 8.00 3.78
C ASN A 59 4.10 8.19 2.50
N HIS A 60 5.25 7.54 2.38
CA HIS A 60 6.05 7.62 1.15
C HIS A 60 5.28 7.09 -0.06
N ILE A 61 4.59 5.94 0.08
CA ILE A 61 3.77 5.40 -1.01
C ILE A 61 2.66 6.38 -1.41
N GLN A 62 1.95 6.97 -0.44
CA GLN A 62 0.77 7.79 -0.72
C GLN A 62 1.09 9.24 -1.11
N PHE A 63 2.07 9.87 -0.46
CA PHE A 63 2.34 11.30 -0.65
C PHE A 63 3.48 11.59 -1.62
N ASP A 64 4.36 10.61 -1.88
CA ASP A 64 5.47 10.79 -2.81
C ASP A 64 5.25 10.00 -4.12
N LEU A 65 4.84 8.73 -4.04
CA LEU A 65 4.77 7.86 -5.22
C LEU A 65 3.41 7.91 -5.94
N ILE A 66 2.31 8.10 -5.20
CA ILE A 66 0.93 8.00 -5.69
C ILE A 66 0.09 9.13 -5.09
N ASN A 67 0.50 10.37 -5.32
CA ASN A 67 -0.06 11.54 -4.63
C ASN A 67 -1.24 12.22 -5.35
N THR A 68 -1.59 11.75 -6.54
CA THR A 68 -2.64 12.33 -7.39
C THR A 68 -3.35 11.23 -8.17
N TYR A 69 -4.58 11.51 -8.60
CA TYR A 69 -5.32 10.60 -9.48
C TYR A 69 -4.63 10.45 -10.84
N GLU A 70 -4.06 11.52 -11.37
CA GLU A 70 -3.29 11.51 -12.62
C GLU A 70 -2.11 10.52 -12.53
N LYS A 71 -1.46 10.45 -11.36
CA LYS A 71 -0.40 9.46 -11.13
C LYS A 71 -0.93 8.04 -11.12
N VAL A 72 -2.12 7.80 -10.58
CA VAL A 72 -2.79 6.49 -10.66
C VAL A 72 -3.03 6.11 -12.13
N VAL A 73 -3.60 7.02 -12.93
CA VAL A 73 -3.85 6.80 -14.37
C VAL A 73 -2.56 6.51 -15.14
N GLU A 74 -1.48 7.26 -14.87
CA GLU A 74 -0.16 7.04 -15.47
C GLU A 74 0.38 5.63 -15.15
N LEU A 75 0.32 5.22 -13.88
CA LEU A 75 0.82 3.91 -13.42
C LEU A 75 -0.01 2.76 -14.01
N CYS A 76 -1.32 2.96 -14.14
CA CYS A 76 -2.26 2.03 -14.73
C CYS A 76 -2.24 2.01 -16.27
N GLU A 77 -1.62 2.99 -16.91
CA GLU A 77 -1.59 3.17 -18.38
C GLU A 77 -2.99 3.37 -18.99
N GLY A 78 -3.93 3.91 -18.21
CA GLY A 78 -5.31 4.15 -18.66
C GLY A 78 -6.30 4.36 -17.52
N THR A 79 -7.55 4.60 -17.87
CA THR A 79 -8.70 4.76 -16.96
C THR A 79 -9.66 3.58 -17.07
N GLY A 80 -10.48 3.32 -16.05
CA GLY A 80 -11.47 2.23 -16.07
C GLY A 80 -11.01 0.96 -15.37
N TYR A 81 -11.95 0.08 -15.03
CA TYR A 81 -11.67 -1.16 -14.31
C TYR A 81 -10.76 -2.13 -15.09
N ASP A 82 -10.77 -2.07 -16.43
CA ASP A 82 -9.91 -2.91 -17.27
C ASP A 82 -8.41 -2.56 -17.14
N ASN A 83 -8.10 -1.38 -16.60
CA ASN A 83 -6.74 -0.90 -16.37
C ASN A 83 -6.28 -1.02 -14.90
N GLU A 84 -7.01 -1.77 -14.06
CA GLU A 84 -6.57 -2.09 -12.70
C GLU A 84 -5.17 -2.72 -12.70
N LYS A 85 -4.32 -2.32 -11.74
CA LYS A 85 -2.93 -2.79 -11.68
C LYS A 85 -2.46 -3.11 -10.29
N LEU A 86 -1.68 -4.18 -10.18
CA LEU A 86 -0.92 -4.50 -8.98
C LEU A 86 0.51 -3.98 -9.11
N LEU A 87 0.94 -3.25 -8.10
CA LEU A 87 2.30 -2.79 -7.92
C LEU A 87 2.88 -3.33 -6.62
N TYR A 88 4.20 -3.45 -6.58
CA TYR A 88 4.92 -4.09 -5.49
C TYR A 88 6.07 -3.21 -5.02
N ILE A 89 6.15 -3.00 -3.72
CA ILE A 89 7.26 -2.31 -3.08
C ILE A 89 7.64 -3.03 -1.78
N ASP A 90 8.91 -3.30 -1.59
CA ASP A 90 9.44 -4.04 -0.44
C ASP A 90 10.31 -3.11 0.37
N PHE A 91 9.96 -2.81 1.62
CA PHE A 91 10.76 -1.98 2.53
C PHE A 91 11.60 -2.85 3.48
N GLU A 92 12.07 -2.27 4.58
CA GLU A 92 12.92 -2.98 5.53
C GLU A 92 12.11 -3.90 6.45
N ILE A 93 10.95 -3.44 6.92
CA ILE A 93 10.13 -4.16 7.90
C ILE A 93 8.84 -4.75 7.31
N ALA A 94 8.45 -4.33 6.12
CA ALA A 94 7.22 -4.76 5.48
C ALA A 94 7.32 -4.78 3.95
N LYS A 95 6.49 -5.62 3.35
CA LYS A 95 6.25 -5.71 1.92
C LYS A 95 4.86 -5.16 1.62
N TYR A 96 4.70 -4.47 0.50
CA TYR A 96 3.46 -3.79 0.15
C TYR A 96 3.01 -4.22 -1.24
N VAL A 97 1.78 -4.71 -1.31
CA VAL A 97 1.06 -4.96 -2.57
C VAL A 97 0.06 -3.84 -2.72
N ILE A 98 0.14 -3.09 -3.81
CA ILE A 98 -0.68 -1.92 -4.07
C ILE A 98 -1.61 -2.24 -5.22
N LYS A 99 -2.91 -2.27 -4.96
CA LYS A 99 -3.94 -2.39 -5.98
C LYS A 99 -4.43 -1.00 -6.37
N LEU A 100 -4.09 -0.59 -7.58
CA LEU A 100 -4.57 0.66 -8.17
C LEU A 100 -5.80 0.42 -9.03
N ILE A 101 -6.81 1.26 -8.81
CA ILE A 101 -8.07 1.28 -9.57
C ILE A 101 -8.20 2.68 -10.18
N PRO A 102 -7.97 2.85 -11.50
CA PRO A 102 -7.96 4.16 -12.14
C PRO A 102 -9.40 4.59 -12.52
N VAL A 103 -10.31 4.52 -11.55
CA VAL A 103 -11.72 4.91 -11.68
C VAL A 103 -12.02 5.96 -10.62
N LYS A 104 -12.62 7.08 -11.03
CA LYS A 104 -13.07 8.10 -10.07
C LYS A 104 -14.09 7.48 -9.11
N ASP A 105 -14.06 7.93 -7.86
CA ASP A 105 -14.99 7.49 -6.80
C ASP A 105 -14.79 6.02 -6.39
N CYS A 106 -13.69 5.40 -6.82
CA CYS A 106 -13.30 4.06 -6.42
C CYS A 106 -12.02 4.10 -5.58
N TYR A 107 -11.96 3.16 -4.64
CA TYR A 107 -10.82 3.04 -3.76
C TYR A 107 -9.73 2.17 -4.35
N SER A 108 -8.50 2.65 -4.26
CA SER A 108 -7.28 1.86 -4.36
C SER A 108 -6.88 1.33 -2.98
N TYR A 109 -6.00 0.32 -2.95
CA TYR A 109 -5.66 -0.41 -1.73
C TYR A 109 -4.16 -0.61 -1.59
N ILE A 110 -3.63 -0.48 -0.37
CA ILE A 110 -2.27 -0.88 -0.01
C ILE A 110 -2.39 -2.00 1.02
N TYR A 111 -2.00 -3.20 0.64
CA TYR A 111 -1.90 -4.37 1.52
C TYR A 111 -0.49 -4.42 2.09
N THR A 112 -0.39 -4.35 3.41
CA THR A 112 0.90 -4.32 4.13
C THR A 112 1.14 -5.67 4.78
N TYR A 113 2.25 -6.32 4.43
CA TYR A 113 2.64 -7.62 4.94
C TYR A 113 3.92 -7.50 5.75
N LEU A 114 3.99 -8.18 6.89
CA LEU A 114 5.21 -8.28 7.68
C LEU A 114 6.31 -8.89 6.83
N LYS A 115 7.50 -8.29 6.88
CA LYS A 115 8.69 -8.90 6.34
C LYS A 115 9.37 -9.66 7.46
N GLU A 116 9.44 -10.98 7.33
CA GLU A 116 10.26 -11.80 8.24
C GLU A 116 11.69 -11.24 8.26
N VAL A 117 12.16 -10.92 9.47
CA VAL A 117 13.58 -10.65 9.71
C VAL A 117 14.24 -12.03 9.75
N LYS A 118 14.98 -12.36 8.70
CA LYS A 118 15.84 -13.56 8.68
C LYS A 118 16.95 -13.47 9.71
#